data_AF-A0ABD6AMP6-F1
#
_entry.id   AF-A0ABD6AMP6-F1
#
_cell.length_a   1.000
_cell.length_b   1.000
_cell.length_c   1.000
_cell.angle_alpha   90.00
_cell.angle_beta   90.00
_cell.angle_gamma   90.00
#
_symmetry.space_group_name_H-M   'P 1'
#
loop_
_entity.id
_entity.type
_entity.pdbx_description
1 polymer ?
#
loop_
_entity_poly.entity_id
_entity_poly.type
_entity_poly.pdbx_seq_one_letter_code
_entity_poly.pdbx_strand_id
1 'polypeptide(L)' 'MPDTKSGRERKGRDKRRQLESRLNERELSAADEPPEPTLDEVDSEYLDGDELGR' A
#
# COMPACT_ATOMS: atom_id res chain seq x y z
N MET A 1 -26.43 18.15 -5.42
CA MET A 1 -25.48 19.23 -5.10
C MET A 1 -24.19 18.63 -4.56
N PRO A 2 -23.05 18.82 -5.23
CA PRO A 2 -21.75 18.32 -4.80
C PRO A 2 -21.20 18.99 -3.53
N ASP A 3 -21.67 20.21 -3.21
CA ASP A 3 -21.19 21.00 -2.04
C ASP A 3 -22.01 20.83 -0.75
N THR A 4 -23.01 19.95 -0.75
CA THR A 4 -23.72 19.64 0.50
C THR A 4 -22.94 18.62 1.31
N LYS A 5 -23.21 18.57 2.63
CA LYS A 5 -22.70 17.52 3.51
C LYS A 5 -22.93 16.13 2.91
N SER A 6 -24.16 15.85 2.47
CA SER A 6 -24.51 14.57 1.85
C SER A 6 -23.76 14.30 0.53
N GLY A 7 -23.49 15.35 -0.26
CA GLY A 7 -22.67 15.25 -1.47
C GLY A 7 -21.21 14.89 -1.17
N ARG A 8 -20.62 15.56 -0.17
CA ARG A 8 -19.26 15.30 0.31
C ARG A 8 -19.13 13.89 0.91
N GLU A 9 -20.11 13.45 1.68
CA GLU A 9 -20.14 12.09 2.24
C GLU A 9 -20.23 11.02 1.15
N ARG A 10 -21.09 11.22 0.14
CA ARG A 10 -21.19 10.31 -1.00
C ARG A 10 -19.85 10.21 -1.72
N LYS A 11 -19.23 11.34 -2.06
CA LYS A 11 -17.90 11.38 -2.69
C LYS A 11 -16.84 10.67 -1.85
N GLY A 12 -16.89 10.81 -0.52
CA GLY A 12 -16.00 10.09 0.39
C GLY A 12 -16.20 8.58 0.38
N ARG A 13 -17.45 8.10 0.32
CA ARG A 13 -17.77 6.67 0.17
C ARG A 13 -17.31 6.12 -1.18
N ASP A 14 -17.55 6.87 -2.26
CA ASP A 14 -17.15 6.46 -3.60
C ASP A 14 -15.62 6.33 -3.72
N LYS A 15 -14.88 7.28 -3.14
CA LYS A 15 -13.41 7.21 -3.06
C LYS A 15 -12.92 6.01 -2.26
N ARG A 16 -13.57 5.69 -1.13
CA ARG A 16 -13.22 4.50 -0.32
C ARG A 16 -13.43 3.22 -1.12
N ARG A 17 -14.57 3.08 -1.79
CA ARG A 17 -14.86 1.94 -2.67
C ARG A 17 -13.85 1.81 -3.81
N GLN A 18 -13.47 2.94 -4.42
CA GLN A 18 -12.44 2.95 -5.46
C GLN A 18 -11.08 2.48 -4.93
N LEU A 19 -10.69 2.92 -3.72
CA LEU A 19 -9.44 2.47 -3.10
C LEU A 19 -9.49 0.97 -2.77
N GLU A 20 -10.58 0.50 -2.18
CA GLU A 20 -10.80 -0.92 -1.88
C GLU A 20 -10.67 -1.79 -3.14
N SER A 21 -11.29 -1.40 -4.27
CA SER A 21 -11.15 -2.13 -5.54
C SER A 21 -9.70 -2.24 -5.99
N ARG A 22 -8.96 -1.12 -5.96
CA ARG A 22 -7.56 -1.08 -6.38
C ARG A 22 -6.65 -1.92 -5.49
N LEU A 23 -6.91 -1.92 -4.17
CA LEU A 23 -6.15 -2.73 -3.23
C LEU A 23 -6.43 -4.23 -3.41
N ASN A 24 -7.69 -4.61 -3.60
CA ASN A 24 -8.05 -5.99 -3.92
C ASN A 24 -7.43 -6.45 -5.24
N GLU A 25 -7.48 -5.62 -6.28
CA GLU A 25 -6.82 -5.93 -7.57
C GLU A 25 -5.32 -6.15 -7.38
N ARG A 26 -4.66 -5.27 -6.60
CA ARG A 26 -3.24 -5.41 -6.27
C ARG A 26 -2.95 -6.73 -5.56
N GLU A 27 -3.77 -7.08 -4.56
CA GLU A 27 -3.62 -8.33 -3.80
C GLU A 27 -3.81 -9.57 -4.68
N LEU A 28 -4.83 -9.58 -5.54
CA LEU A 28 -5.08 -10.67 -6.48
C LEU A 28 -4.00 -10.81 -7.56
N SER A 29 -3.36 -9.70 -7.95
CA SER A 29 -2.26 -9.69 -8.92
C SER A 29 -0.88 -9.89 -8.30
N ALA A 30 -0.78 -9.89 -6.96
CA ALA A 30 0.49 -10.04 -6.28
C ALA A 30 1.04 -11.45 -6.49
N ALA A 31 2.36 -11.57 -6.54
CA ALA A 31 2.99 -12.88 -6.47
C ALA A 31 2.74 -13.49 -5.08
N ASP A 32 2.64 -14.82 -5.01
CA ASP A 32 2.44 -15.56 -3.76
C ASP A 32 3.58 -15.33 -2.77
N GLU A 33 4.80 -15.13 -3.28
CA GLU A 33 5.98 -14.79 -2.50
C GLU A 33 6.44 -13.36 -2.85
N PRO A 34 6.66 -12.48 -1.86
CA PRO A 34 7.21 -11.16 -2.11
C PRO A 34 8.65 -11.28 -2.66
N PRO A 35 9.10 -10.34 -3.50
CA PRO A 35 10.49 -10.34 -3.96
C PRO A 35 11.43 -10.21 -2.76
N GLU A 36 12.59 -10.86 -2.84
CA GLU A 36 13.65 -10.68 -1.85
C GLU A 36 14.09 -9.21 -1.83
N PRO A 37 14.18 -8.59 -0.64
CA PRO A 37 14.61 -7.21 -0.53
C PRO A 37 16.08 -7.08 -0.95
N THR A 38 16.39 -6.06 -1.75
CA THR A 38 17.79 -5.77 -2.12
C THR A 38 18.39 -4.73 -1.16
N LEU A 39 19.71 -4.80 -0.94
CA LEU A 39 20.42 -3.86 -0.05
C LEU A 39 20.33 -2.40 -0.52
N ASP A 40 20.14 -2.17 -1.82
CA ASP A 40 19.98 -0.82 -2.39
C ASP A 40 18.59 -0.22 -2.12
N GLU A 41 17.59 -1.04 -1.79
CA GLU A 41 16.22 -0.62 -1.49
C GLU A 41 16.01 -0.36 0.01
N VAL A 42 16.88 -0.90 0.86
CA VAL A 42 16.82 -0.73 2.31
C VAL A 42 17.62 0.50 2.71
N ASP A 43 16.97 1.47 3.35
CA ASP A 43 17.66 2.64 3.87
C ASP A 43 18.66 2.22 4.96
N SER A 44 19.89 2.72 4.81
CA SER A 44 21.00 2.53 5.75
C SER A 44 20.66 2.85 7.20
N GLU A 45 19.68 3.72 7.46
CA GLU A 45 19.16 3.98 8.81
C GLU A 45 18.53 2.74 9.48
N TYR A 46 18.05 1.78 8.69
CA TYR A 46 17.38 0.56 9.16
C TYR A 46 18.28 -0.68 9.07
N LEU A 47 19.51 -0.54 8.55
CA LEU A 47 20.50 -1.60 8.51
C LEU A 47 21.35 -1.58 9.79
N ASP A 48 20.78 -2.05 10.90
CA ASP A 48 21.56 -2.32 12.11
C ASP A 48 22.38 -3.60 11.91
N GLY A 49 23.70 -3.46 11.95
CA GLY A 49 24.67 -4.47 11.52
C GLY A 49 24.83 -5.67 12.44
N ASP A 50 23.86 -6.59 12.47
CA ASP A 50 24.03 -7.87 13.16
C ASP A 50 23.16 -9.02 12.59
N GLU A 51 23.22 -9.34 11.29
CA GLU A 51 22.92 -10.70 10.76
C GLU A 51 23.55 -10.94 9.36
N LEU A 52 24.87 -10.75 9.22
CA LEU A 52 25.66 -11.40 8.14
C LEU A 52 26.84 -12.18 8.73
N GLY A 53 26.57 -12.89 9.83
CA GLY A 53 27.54 -13.74 10.51
C GLY A 53 27.20 -15.22 10.38
N ARG A 54 27.58 -15.87 9.27
CA ARG A 54 28.35 -17.14 9.24
C ARG A 54 28.59 -17.65 7.81
#